data_AF-A0A932GHR5-F1
#
_entry.id   AF-A0A932GHR5-F1
#
_cell.length_a   1.000
_cell.length_b   1.000
_cell.length_c   1.000
_cell.angle_alpha   90.00
_cell.angle_beta   90.00
_cell.angle_gamma   90.00
#
_symmetry.space_group_name_H-M   'P 1'
#
loop_
_entity.id
_entity.type
_entity.pdbx_description
1 polymer ?
#
loop_
_entity_poly.entity_id
_entity_poly.type
_entity_poly.pdbx_seq_one_letter_code
_entity_poly.pdbx_strand_id
1 'polypeptide(L)'
;NRETVRAALKAYVEAIYYIYHNRAETNRIVSKYQRTSDQDVLDATYTWFVKNVAKKPYPTLKGLQFLINEISSRLPQAKSAKPEQFVDLTLLQELEKEGFFGEMGKRYP
;
A
#
# COMPACT_ATOMS: atom_id res chain seq x y z
N ASN A 1 0.29 5.59 20.79
CA ASN A 1 0.89 5.19 19.49
C ASN A 1 0.20 5.75 18.24
N ARG A 2 -0.91 6.52 18.33
CA ARG A 2 -1.59 7.07 17.14
C ARG A 2 -0.67 7.92 16.26
N GLU A 3 0.09 8.83 16.86
CA GLU A 3 1.07 9.66 16.14
C GLU A 3 2.13 8.85 15.41
N THR A 4 2.65 7.79 16.02
CA THR A 4 3.61 6.88 15.38
C THR A 4 3.01 6.19 14.17
N VAL A 5 1.78 5.67 14.29
CA VAL A 5 1.06 5.03 13.19
C VAL A 5 0.78 6.03 12.07
N ARG A 6 0.40 7.27 12.44
CA ARG A 6 0.16 8.36 11.49
C ARG A 6 1.43 8.73 10.72
N ALA A 7 2.57 8.84 11.42
CA ALA A 7 3.86 9.11 10.79
C ALA A 7 4.28 7.99 9.84
N ALA A 8 4.12 6.72 10.25
CA ALA A 8 4.38 5.57 9.39
C ALA A 8 3.47 5.55 8.15
N LEU A 9 2.18 5.89 8.31
CA LEU A 9 1.23 5.97 7.20
C LEU A 9 1.58 7.09 6.23
N LYS A 10 1.99 8.28 6.72
CA LYS A 10 2.49 9.37 5.87
C LYS A 10 3.69 8.93 5.04
N ALA A 11 4.68 8.28 5.69
CA ALA A 11 5.86 7.76 5.00
C ALA A 11 5.50 6.70 3.96
N TYR A 12 4.57 5.80 4.26
CA TYR A 12 4.08 4.79 3.32
C TYR A 12 3.40 5.41 2.11
N VAL A 13 2.52 6.40 2.32
CA VAL A 13 1.87 7.14 1.23
C VAL A 13 2.91 7.86 0.38
N GLU A 14 3.83 8.61 1.01
CA GLU A 14 4.91 9.31 0.30
C GLU A 14 5.75 8.34 -0.55
N ALA A 15 6.10 7.16 -0.02
CA ALA A 15 6.83 6.14 -0.75
C ALA A 15 6.08 5.64 -1.99
N ILE A 16 4.75 5.51 -1.94
CA ILE A 16 3.96 5.15 -3.14
C ILE A 16 4.14 6.22 -4.22
N TYR A 17 3.97 7.51 -3.89
CA TYR A 17 4.17 8.59 -4.86
C TYR A 17 5.61 8.63 -5.37
N TYR A 18 6.60 8.43 -4.50
CA TYR A 18 7.99 8.33 -4.90
C TYR A 18 8.22 7.23 -5.93
N ILE A 19 7.75 6.00 -5.65
CA ILE A 19 7.93 4.85 -6.53
C ILE A 19 7.42 5.13 -7.93
N TYR A 20 6.19 5.67 -8.04
CA TYR A 20 5.56 5.94 -9.35
C TYR A 20 6.38 6.84 -10.28
N HIS A 21 7.23 7.72 -9.73
CA HIS A 21 7.96 8.72 -10.51
C HIS A 21 9.49 8.49 -10.48
N ASN A 22 10.00 7.51 -9.73
CA ASN A 22 11.43 7.28 -9.52
C ASN A 22 11.83 5.81 -9.76
N ARG A 23 11.58 5.30 -10.98
CA ARG A 23 11.86 3.89 -11.34
C ARG A 23 13.29 3.44 -11.06
N ALA A 24 14.28 4.16 -11.58
CA ALA A 24 15.68 3.74 -11.47
C ALA A 24 16.14 3.63 -10.02
N GLU A 25 15.79 4.61 -9.18
CA GLU A 25 16.15 4.60 -7.77
C GLU A 25 15.35 3.56 -6.98
N THR A 26 14.06 3.39 -7.30
CA THR A 26 13.25 2.31 -6.74
C THR A 26 13.87 0.94 -7.03
N ASN A 27 14.29 0.67 -8.27
CA ASN A 27 14.95 -0.59 -8.63
C ASN A 27 16.26 -0.80 -7.86
N ARG A 28 17.06 0.26 -7.65
CA ARG A 28 18.28 0.18 -6.82
C ARG A 28 17.96 -0.18 -5.36
N ILE A 29 16.94 0.44 -4.79
CA ILE A 29 16.49 0.16 -3.42
C ILE A 29 15.99 -1.29 -3.33
N VAL A 30 15.13 -1.72 -4.25
CA VAL A 30 14.60 -3.10 -4.28
C VAL A 30 15.74 -4.10 -4.46
N SER A 31 16.69 -3.85 -5.36
CA SER A 31 17.87 -4.68 -5.57
C SER A 31 18.66 -4.89 -4.27
N LYS A 32 18.93 -3.80 -3.52
CA LYS A 32 19.64 -3.85 -2.23
C LYS A 32 18.92 -4.71 -1.20
N TYR A 33 17.61 -4.53 -1.03
CA TYR A 33 16.86 -5.19 0.04
C TYR A 33 16.40 -6.61 -0.31
N GLN A 34 16.14 -6.89 -1.59
CA GLN A 34 15.79 -8.23 -2.08
C GLN A 34 17.00 -9.06 -2.48
N ARG A 35 18.21 -8.48 -2.44
CA ARG A 35 19.48 -9.15 -2.77
C ARG A 35 19.47 -9.79 -4.16
N THR A 36 18.86 -9.10 -5.12
CA THR A 36 18.83 -9.51 -6.53
C THR A 36 19.40 -8.42 -7.42
N SER A 37 20.16 -8.80 -8.44
CA SER A 37 20.64 -7.93 -9.51
C SER A 37 20.01 -8.26 -10.85
N ASP A 38 19.02 -9.15 -10.88
CA ASP A 38 18.31 -9.54 -12.08
C ASP A 38 17.39 -8.40 -12.55
N GLN A 39 17.70 -7.81 -13.70
CA GLN A 39 16.96 -6.64 -14.18
C GLN A 39 15.54 -6.98 -14.62
N ASP A 40 15.32 -8.18 -15.18
CA ASP A 40 13.99 -8.57 -15.64
C ASP A 40 13.04 -8.73 -14.45
N VAL A 41 13.54 -9.29 -13.34
CA VAL A 41 12.79 -9.39 -12.08
C VAL A 41 12.49 -8.01 -11.49
N LEU A 42 13.46 -7.11 -11.47
CA LEU A 42 13.29 -5.75 -10.92
C LEU A 42 12.27 -4.95 -11.73
N ASP A 43 12.38 -4.98 -13.06
CA ASP A 43 11.48 -4.29 -13.96
C ASP A 43 10.06 -4.86 -13.92
N ALA A 44 9.91 -6.19 -13.86
CA ALA A 44 8.62 -6.83 -13.67
C ALA A 44 7.97 -6.44 -12.33
N THR A 45 8.76 -6.43 -11.25
CA THR A 45 8.29 -6.03 -9.91
C THR A 45 7.81 -4.58 -9.89
N TYR A 46 8.60 -3.66 -10.44
CA TYR A 46 8.21 -2.25 -10.56
C TYR A 46 6.92 -2.09 -11.37
N THR A 47 6.87 -2.71 -12.56
CA THR A 47 5.73 -2.62 -13.47
C THR A 47 4.46 -3.17 -12.82
N TRP A 48 4.58 -4.29 -12.09
CA TRP A 48 3.47 -4.85 -11.33
C TRP A 48 3.00 -3.87 -10.25
N PHE A 49 3.92 -3.27 -9.49
CA PHE A 49 3.57 -2.34 -8.42
C PHE A 49 2.80 -1.12 -8.94
N VAL A 50 3.34 -0.41 -9.94
CA VAL A 50 2.70 0.81 -10.48
C VAL A 50 1.39 0.54 -11.20
N LYS A 51 1.15 -0.70 -11.64
CA LYS A 51 -0.13 -1.10 -12.24
C LYS A 51 -1.20 -1.41 -11.20
N ASN A 52 -0.82 -1.97 -10.05
CA ASN A 52 -1.77 -2.59 -9.12
C ASN A 52 -1.95 -1.80 -7.80
N VAL A 53 -0.99 -0.99 -7.38
CA VAL A 53 -1.05 -0.28 -6.09
C VAL A 53 -1.59 1.13 -6.28
N ALA A 54 -2.76 1.44 -5.74
CA ALA A 54 -3.36 2.76 -5.85
C ALA A 54 -2.53 3.84 -5.11
N LYS A 55 -2.38 5.03 -5.73
CA LYS A 55 -1.75 6.21 -5.11
C LYS A 55 -2.43 6.65 -3.79
N LYS A 56 -3.74 6.38 -3.67
CA LYS A 56 -4.48 6.48 -2.40
C LYS A 56 -4.73 5.06 -1.91
N PRO A 57 -3.98 4.56 -0.91
CA PRO A 57 -4.00 3.14 -0.53
C PRO A 57 -5.19 2.80 0.38
N TYR A 58 -6.42 3.12 -0.06
CA TYR A 58 -7.63 2.70 0.63
C TYR A 58 -7.90 1.22 0.37
N PRO A 59 -8.10 0.40 1.43
CA PRO A 59 -8.56 -0.97 1.26
C PRO A 59 -10.02 -0.99 0.79
N THR A 60 -10.44 -2.11 0.22
CA THR A 60 -11.85 -2.33 -0.15
C THR A 60 -12.47 -3.39 0.75
N LEU A 61 -13.69 -3.13 1.25
CA LEU A 61 -14.42 -4.11 2.06
C LEU A 61 -14.71 -5.38 1.27
N LYS A 62 -14.95 -5.26 -0.05
CA LYS A 62 -15.12 -6.42 -0.94
C LYS A 62 -13.86 -7.28 -1.03
N GLY A 63 -12.68 -6.67 -1.12
CA GLY A 63 -11.41 -7.40 -1.12
C GLY A 63 -11.16 -8.13 0.21
N LEU A 64 -11.46 -7.47 1.33
CA LEU A 64 -11.38 -8.10 2.64
C LEU A 64 -12.37 -9.26 2.79
N GLN A 65 -13.60 -9.10 2.30
CA GLN A 65 -14.58 -10.20 2.29
C GLN A 65 -14.11 -11.39 1.45
N PHE A 66 -13.49 -11.12 0.29
CA PHE A 66 -12.90 -12.17 -0.53
C PHE A 66 -11.83 -12.96 0.25
N LEU A 67 -10.92 -12.26 0.93
CA LEU A 67 -9.88 -12.90 1.75
C LEU A 67 -10.47 -13.66 2.94
N ILE A 68 -11.49 -13.12 3.61
CA ILE A 68 -12.22 -13.82 4.69
C ILE A 68 -12.81 -15.13 4.17
N ASN A 69 -13.44 -15.12 2.99
CA ASN A 69 -14.01 -16.31 2.37
C ASN A 69 -12.93 -17.35 2.01
N GLU A 70 -11.80 -16.90 1.46
CA GLU A 70 -10.68 -17.77 1.12
C GLU A 70 -10.10 -18.45 2.38
N ILE A 71 -9.84 -17.67 3.42
CA ILE A 71 -9.29 -18.16 4.69
C ILE A 71 -10.28 -19.10 5.40
N SER A 72 -11.59 -18.83 5.28
CA SER A 72 -12.65 -19.64 5.89
C SER A 72 -12.67 -21.11 5.44
N SER A 73 -12.06 -21.42 4.29
CA SER A 73 -11.87 -22.81 3.84
C SER A 73 -10.93 -23.60 4.75
N ARG A 74 -9.95 -22.93 5.36
CA ARG A 74 -8.94 -23.50 6.26
C ARG A 74 -9.22 -23.19 7.74
N LEU A 75 -9.91 -22.09 8.00
CA LEU A 75 -10.18 -21.56 9.32
C LEU A 75 -11.69 -21.27 9.46
N PRO A 76 -12.54 -22.27 9.75
CA PRO A 76 -13.99 -22.12 9.70
C PRO A 76 -14.55 -20.99 10.57
N GLN A 77 -13.87 -20.62 11.67
CA GLN A 77 -14.27 -19.50 12.52
C GLN A 77 -14.18 -18.13 11.84
N ALA A 78 -13.42 -18.00 10.73
CA ALA A 78 -13.35 -16.75 9.97
C ALA A 78 -14.68 -16.40 9.28
N LYS A 79 -15.58 -17.37 9.09
CA LYS A 79 -16.87 -17.15 8.39
C LYS A 79 -17.76 -16.10 9.02
N SER A 80 -17.66 -15.89 10.34
CA SER A 80 -18.45 -14.89 11.06
C SER A 80 -17.78 -13.52 11.13
N ALA A 81 -16.52 -13.41 10.69
CA ALA A 81 -15.79 -12.16 10.71
C ALA A 81 -16.33 -11.21 9.64
N LYS A 82 -16.39 -9.92 9.98
CA LYS A 82 -16.83 -8.86 9.08
C LYS A 82 -15.63 -8.03 8.63
N PRO A 83 -15.56 -7.60 7.36
CA PRO A 83 -14.48 -6.76 6.84
C PRO A 83 -14.14 -5.55 7.71
N GLU A 84 -15.14 -4.88 8.26
CA GLU A 84 -15.01 -3.65 9.06
C GLU A 84 -14.25 -3.89 10.37
N GLN A 85 -14.18 -5.13 10.85
CA GLN A 85 -13.42 -5.46 12.07
C GLN A 85 -11.90 -5.40 11.85
N PHE A 86 -11.44 -5.36 10.60
CA PHE A 86 -10.03 -5.42 10.23
C PHE A 86 -9.48 -4.10 9.67
N VAL A 87 -10.29 -3.05 9.63
CA VAL A 87 -9.87 -1.75 9.09
C VAL A 87 -10.30 -0.59 9.97
N ASP A 88 -9.36 0.33 10.17
CA ASP A 88 -9.62 1.67 10.66
C ASP A 88 -9.12 2.65 9.60
N LEU A 89 -10.05 3.41 9.01
CA LEU A 89 -9.77 4.36 7.93
C LEU A 89 -9.54 5.78 8.43
N THR A 90 -9.66 6.04 9.73
CA THR A 90 -9.66 7.40 10.30
C THR A 90 -8.40 8.18 9.93
N LEU A 91 -7.22 7.56 10.01
CA LEU A 91 -5.96 8.21 9.66
C LEU A 91 -5.85 8.51 8.17
N LEU A 92 -6.29 7.61 7.28
CA LEU A 92 -6.29 7.87 5.83
C LEU A 92 -7.24 9.03 5.48
N GLN A 93 -8.43 9.06 6.09
CA GLN A 93 -9.42 10.11 5.91
C GLN A 93 -8.92 11.47 6.40
N GLU A 94 -8.23 11.50 7.55
CA GLU A 94 -7.57 12.71 8.06
C GLU A 94 -6.52 13.23 7.07
N LEU A 95 -5.64 12.38 6.57
CA LEU A 95 -4.63 12.76 5.57
C LEU A 95 -5.27 13.29 4.27
N GLU A 96 -6.39 12.70 3.86
CA GLU A 96 -7.14 13.19 2.70
C GLU A 96 -7.73 14.57 2.93
N LYS A 97 -8.39 14.77 4.08
CA LYS A 97 -8.98 16.05 4.48
C LYS A 97 -7.93 17.15 4.60
N GLU A 98 -6.73 16.81 5.05
CA GLU A 98 -5.58 17.71 5.15
C GLU A 98 -4.91 18.01 3.79
N GLY A 99 -5.34 17.35 2.71
CA GLY A 99 -4.78 17.56 1.37
C GLY A 99 -3.42 16.89 1.14
N PHE A 100 -3.00 15.99 2.04
CA PHE A 100 -1.67 15.37 1.99
C PHE A 100 -1.42 14.60 0.68
N PHE A 101 -2.41 13.88 0.15
CA PHE A 101 -2.28 13.20 -1.15
C PHE A 101 -2.03 14.17 -2.30
N GLY A 102 -2.68 15.34 -2.28
CA GLY A 102 -2.47 16.39 -3.26
C GLY A 102 -1.08 17.02 -3.13
N GLU A 103 -0.58 17.18 -1.91
CA GLU A 103 0.79 17.60 -1.64
C GLU A 103 1.81 16.62 -2.23
N MET A 104 1.63 15.30 -1.99
CA MET A 104 2.52 14.28 -2.54
C MET A 104 2.47 14.23 -4.08
N GLY A 105 1.30 14.43 -4.68
CA GLY A 105 1.16 14.55 -6.13
C GLY A 105 1.89 15.76 -6.73
N LYS A 106 2.04 16.86 -5.99
CA LYS A 106 2.84 18.02 -6.42
C LYS A 106 4.33 17.81 -6.19
N ARG A 107 4.70 17.13 -5.11
CA ARG A 107 6.10 16.83 -4.74
C ARG A 107 6.74 15.83 -5.71
N TYR A 108 5.96 14.86 -6.19
CA TYR A 108 6.37 13.85 -7.16
C TYR A 108 5.48 13.95 -8.41
N PRO A 109 5.79 14.88 -9.32
CA PRO A 109 5.02 15.09 -10.55
C PRO A 109 5.20 13.97 -11.58
#